data_AF-A0A147BA55-F1
#
_entry.id   AF-A0A147BA55-F1
#
_cell.length_a   1.000
_cell.length_b   1.000
_cell.length_c   1.000
_cell.angle_alpha   90.00
_cell.angle_beta   90.00
_cell.angle_gamma   90.00
#
_symmetry.space_group_name_H-M   'P 1'
#
loop_
_entity.id
_entity.type
_entity.pdbx_description
1 polymer ?
#
loop_
_entity_poly.entity_id
_entity_poly.type
_entity_poly.pdbx_seq_one_letter_code
_entity_poly.pdbx_strand_id
1 'polypeptide(L)'
;FDEVRSKGGKILSFVSYCGGLPAPENADNPLRYKFSWNPRSSIINTMGWAKYLLNNKEIEVPAGGGLLDSVQEIDFLPGFNLEGYPNRDSLVYKNTYGINNAHTVLRGTLRYKGFTSAMKGLLELGLLSDEPHPSLHPKGPEITWRQFLCILMGQQDDILASNVKNLVHEKVGKCDHRTKAIEDLGLLEDMPVEKKNTPLDTLTFHLSNKLAYEHGERDIVIMRHDVGIQWHNDKKEVRHIDMVTYGDPNGYSAMAKTVGYPAAIAAKMILQGEIQAKGMLLPFAPEIYAPMLQRLKNEGIRYFERTTKVSP
;
A
#
# COMPACT_ATOMS: atom_id res chain seq x y z
N PHE A 1 -19.67 -13.39 -0.56
CA PHE A 1 -19.97 -14.02 -1.87
C PHE A 1 -20.89 -15.23 -1.76
N ASP A 2 -20.71 -16.11 -0.77
CA ASP A 2 -21.57 -17.28 -0.59
C ASP A 2 -23.06 -16.95 -0.48
N GLU A 3 -23.41 -15.91 0.28
CA GLU A 3 -24.79 -15.41 0.39
C GLU A 3 -25.40 -15.03 -0.99
N VAL A 4 -24.61 -14.41 -1.86
CA VAL A 4 -25.07 -14.02 -3.20
C VAL A 4 -25.32 -15.26 -4.04
N ARG A 5 -24.39 -16.23 -4.02
CA ARG A 5 -24.54 -17.51 -4.74
C ARG A 5 -25.74 -18.32 -4.23
N SER A 6 -25.94 -18.40 -2.91
CA SER A 6 -27.05 -19.17 -2.32
C SER A 6 -28.42 -18.59 -2.69
N LYS A 7 -28.48 -17.29 -3.00
CA LYS A 7 -29.68 -16.59 -3.48
C LYS A 7 -29.76 -16.54 -5.02
N GLY A 8 -28.94 -17.30 -5.73
CA GLY A 8 -28.94 -17.38 -7.20
C GLY A 8 -28.37 -16.14 -7.91
N GLY A 9 -27.69 -15.25 -7.17
CA GLY A 9 -27.01 -14.09 -7.73
C GLY A 9 -25.65 -14.41 -8.33
N LYS A 10 -25.14 -13.50 -9.16
CA LYS A 10 -23.83 -13.55 -9.81
C LYS A 10 -23.00 -12.33 -9.40
N ILE A 11 -21.71 -12.55 -9.18
CA ILE A 11 -20.74 -11.46 -8.99
C ILE A 11 -20.30 -10.97 -10.37
N LEU A 12 -20.52 -9.69 -10.64
CA LEU A 12 -20.15 -9.01 -11.88
C LEU A 12 -18.84 -8.22 -11.75
N SER A 13 -18.57 -7.65 -10.58
CA SER A 13 -17.33 -6.95 -10.31
C SER A 13 -16.85 -7.13 -8.88
N PHE A 14 -15.53 -7.11 -8.69
CA PHE A 14 -14.87 -7.08 -7.39
C PHE A 14 -13.69 -6.11 -7.44
N VAL A 15 -13.81 -5.01 -6.69
CA VAL A 15 -12.72 -4.03 -6.52
C VAL A 15 -12.40 -3.94 -5.04
N SER A 16 -11.14 -4.17 -4.67
CA SER A 16 -10.71 -4.20 -3.27
C SER A 16 -9.46 -3.35 -3.09
N TYR A 17 -9.57 -2.31 -2.27
CA TYR A 17 -8.44 -1.48 -1.88
C TYR A 17 -8.17 -1.61 -0.38
N CYS A 18 -6.90 -1.65 0.02
CA CYS A 18 -6.50 -1.71 1.43
C CYS A 18 -5.20 -0.95 1.68
N GLY A 19 -5.05 -0.31 2.83
CA GLY A 19 -3.79 0.31 3.24
C GLY A 19 -3.71 0.47 4.76
N GLY A 20 -2.53 0.16 5.30
CA GLY A 20 -2.11 0.63 6.62
C GLY A 20 -1.35 1.94 6.46
N LEU A 21 -1.75 2.97 7.17
CA LEU A 21 -1.29 4.36 7.02
C LEU A 21 -1.06 4.98 8.41
N PRO A 22 -0.33 6.09 8.54
CA PRO A 22 -0.47 6.93 9.72
C PRO A 22 -1.93 7.43 9.83
N ALA A 23 -2.43 7.63 11.05
CA ALA A 23 -3.67 8.37 11.22
C ALA A 23 -3.53 9.77 10.59
N PRO A 24 -4.61 10.40 10.07
CA PRO A 24 -4.52 11.65 9.32
C PRO A 24 -3.74 12.77 10.05
N GLU A 25 -3.89 12.86 11.37
CA GLU A 25 -3.19 13.82 12.21
C GLU A 25 -1.67 13.57 12.32
N ASN A 26 -1.20 12.38 11.99
CA ASN A 26 0.21 11.98 11.99
C ASN A 26 0.78 11.80 10.56
N ALA A 27 0.03 12.21 9.55
CA ALA A 27 0.39 12.04 8.14
C ALA A 27 1.11 13.26 7.53
N ASP A 28 1.45 14.29 8.32
CA ASP A 28 2.13 15.49 7.83
C ASP A 28 3.64 15.26 7.66
N ASN A 29 3.99 14.56 6.59
CA ASN A 29 5.37 14.33 6.18
C ASN A 29 5.45 14.20 4.64
N PRO A 30 6.66 14.22 4.05
CA PRO A 30 6.84 14.26 2.59
C PRO A 30 6.17 13.11 1.82
N LEU A 31 6.11 11.92 2.43
CA LEU A 31 5.48 10.74 1.85
C LEU A 31 4.03 10.56 2.32
N ARG A 32 3.59 11.33 3.32
CA ARG A 32 2.34 11.10 4.05
C ARG A 32 2.24 9.65 4.52
N TYR A 33 3.36 9.11 4.96
CA TYR A 33 3.49 7.70 5.34
C TYR A 33 4.48 7.58 6.49
N LYS A 34 4.29 6.56 7.33
CA LYS A 34 5.21 6.19 8.40
C LYS A 34 5.47 4.69 8.35
N PHE A 35 6.70 4.31 8.69
CA PHE A 35 7.14 2.91 8.61
C PHE A 35 7.11 2.28 10.00
N SER A 36 6.36 1.18 10.13
CA SER A 36 6.28 0.37 11.35
C SER A 36 7.17 -0.88 11.32
N TRP A 37 7.87 -1.12 10.20
CA TRP A 37 8.89 -2.15 10.02
C TRP A 37 9.84 -1.73 8.88
N ASN A 38 10.77 -2.61 8.50
CA ASN A 38 11.71 -2.34 7.42
C ASN A 38 10.98 -1.90 6.11
N PRO A 39 11.25 -0.67 5.61
CA PRO A 39 10.51 -0.10 4.48
C PRO A 39 10.84 -0.74 3.13
N ARG A 40 11.91 -1.54 3.03
CA ARG A 40 12.41 -2.14 1.79
C ARG A 40 11.31 -2.84 1.01
N SER A 41 10.57 -3.76 1.62
CA SER A 41 9.50 -4.49 0.92
C SER A 41 8.36 -3.56 0.47
N SER A 42 8.00 -2.57 1.29
CA SER A 42 6.93 -1.63 0.92
C SER A 42 7.33 -0.74 -0.27
N ILE A 43 8.61 -0.35 -0.35
CA ILE A 43 9.15 0.47 -1.45
C ILE A 43 9.35 -0.37 -2.71
N ILE A 44 9.91 -1.58 -2.61
CA ILE A 44 10.05 -2.48 -3.78
C ILE A 44 8.69 -2.80 -4.39
N ASN A 45 7.66 -3.00 -3.56
CA ASN A 45 6.32 -3.28 -4.07
C ASN A 45 5.75 -2.14 -4.93
N THR A 46 6.16 -0.87 -4.72
CA THR A 46 5.75 0.24 -5.61
C THR A 46 6.45 0.22 -6.97
N MET A 47 7.56 -0.52 -7.07
CA MET A 47 8.32 -0.74 -8.30
C MET A 47 7.92 -2.02 -9.04
N GLY A 48 7.01 -2.81 -8.46
CA GLY A 48 6.53 -4.06 -9.03
C GLY A 48 5.61 -3.87 -10.25
N TRP A 49 5.15 -4.99 -10.78
CA TRP A 49 4.14 -5.05 -11.84
C TRP A 49 2.74 -5.29 -11.24
N ALA A 50 1.71 -5.07 -12.04
CA ALA A 50 0.36 -5.53 -11.72
C ALA A 50 -0.40 -6.04 -12.95
N LYS A 51 -1.38 -6.90 -12.73
CA LYS A 51 -2.31 -7.45 -13.72
C LYS A 51 -3.71 -7.51 -13.11
N TYR A 52 -4.70 -6.97 -13.81
CA TYR A 52 -6.08 -6.97 -13.34
C TYR A 52 -7.07 -7.00 -14.51
N LEU A 53 -8.34 -7.29 -14.20
CA LEU A 53 -9.42 -7.29 -15.19
C LEU A 53 -10.26 -6.02 -15.01
N LEU A 54 -10.49 -5.29 -16.09
CA LEU A 54 -11.38 -4.13 -16.11
C LEU A 54 -12.29 -4.20 -17.33
N ASN A 55 -13.59 -4.36 -17.12
CA ASN A 55 -14.60 -4.43 -18.18
C ASN A 55 -14.24 -5.48 -19.27
N ASN A 56 -13.90 -6.69 -18.84
CA ASN A 56 -13.44 -7.82 -19.66
C ASN A 56 -12.09 -7.61 -20.38
N LYS A 57 -11.40 -6.50 -20.14
CA LYS A 57 -10.05 -6.26 -20.66
C LYS A 57 -9.02 -6.54 -19.59
N GLU A 58 -8.05 -7.40 -19.90
CA GLU A 58 -6.87 -7.56 -19.06
C GLU A 58 -5.98 -6.32 -19.21
N ILE A 59 -5.62 -5.73 -18.09
CA ILE A 59 -4.69 -4.61 -18.02
C ILE A 59 -3.43 -5.10 -17.31
N GLU A 60 -2.29 -4.86 -17.94
CA GLU A 60 -0.97 -5.14 -17.39
C GLU A 60 -0.23 -3.82 -17.16
N VAL A 61 0.33 -3.66 -15.97
CA VAL A 61 1.14 -2.53 -15.57
C VAL A 61 2.57 -3.04 -15.42
N PRO A 62 3.54 -2.49 -16.19
CA PRO A 62 4.92 -2.97 -16.15
C PRO A 62 5.60 -2.62 -14.82
N ALA A 63 6.59 -3.43 -14.45
CA ALA A 63 7.52 -3.11 -13.38
C ALA A 63 8.40 -1.89 -13.75
N GLY A 64 9.16 -1.38 -12.78
CA GLY A 64 10.07 -0.26 -13.02
C GLY A 64 9.40 1.12 -12.92
N GLY A 65 8.26 1.20 -12.22
CA GLY A 65 7.57 2.46 -11.92
C GLY A 65 6.21 2.64 -12.58
N GLY A 66 5.74 1.67 -13.39
CA GLY A 66 4.41 1.74 -14.02
C GLY A 66 3.26 1.83 -13.01
N LEU A 67 3.43 1.29 -11.79
CA LEU A 67 2.46 1.45 -10.70
C LEU A 67 2.30 2.91 -10.27
N LEU A 68 3.40 3.68 -10.25
CA LEU A 68 3.38 5.10 -9.88
C LEU A 68 2.67 5.95 -10.94
N ASP A 69 2.63 5.47 -12.19
CA ASP A 69 1.97 6.14 -13.31
C ASP A 69 0.50 5.68 -13.49
N SER A 70 0.08 4.59 -12.84
CA SER A 70 -1.27 4.02 -12.92
C SER A 70 -2.13 4.33 -11.69
N VAL A 71 -1.77 5.39 -10.96
CA VAL A 71 -2.49 5.84 -9.77
C VAL A 71 -3.93 6.24 -10.12
N GLN A 72 -4.86 5.86 -9.26
CA GLN A 72 -6.27 6.24 -9.31
C GLN A 72 -6.59 7.10 -8.10
N GLU A 73 -7.41 8.13 -8.32
CA GLU A 73 -8.00 8.86 -7.21
C GLU A 73 -9.02 7.96 -6.51
N ILE A 74 -9.05 8.04 -5.18
CA ILE A 74 -9.93 7.23 -4.34
C ILE A 74 -10.81 8.17 -3.52
N ASP A 75 -12.08 8.28 -3.90
CA ASP A 75 -13.03 9.25 -3.37
C ASP A 75 -14.18 8.61 -2.55
N PHE A 76 -14.23 7.28 -2.46
CA PHE A 76 -15.33 6.54 -1.84
C PHE A 76 -15.42 6.68 -0.30
N LEU A 77 -14.42 7.28 0.36
CA LEU A 77 -14.45 7.67 1.78
C LEU A 77 -14.31 9.20 1.92
N PRO A 78 -15.44 9.95 1.90
CA PRO A 78 -15.43 11.41 2.05
C PRO A 78 -14.89 11.77 3.44
N GLY A 79 -13.65 12.26 3.49
CA GLY A 79 -12.92 12.53 4.74
C GLY A 79 -11.45 12.09 4.68
N PHE A 80 -11.09 11.20 3.75
CA PHE A 80 -9.71 10.88 3.47
C PHE A 80 -9.30 11.35 2.08
N ASN A 81 -8.08 11.87 1.95
CA ASN A 81 -7.49 12.25 0.67
C ASN A 81 -6.62 11.10 0.15
N LEU A 82 -7.26 10.08 -0.44
CA LEU A 82 -6.62 8.82 -0.80
C LEU A 82 -6.28 8.75 -2.29
N GLU A 83 -5.25 7.97 -2.57
CA GLU A 83 -4.89 7.50 -3.90
C GLU A 83 -4.64 5.98 -3.84
N GLY A 84 -4.78 5.29 -4.96
CA GLY A 84 -4.62 3.85 -5.03
C GLY A 84 -3.93 3.38 -6.29
N TYR A 85 -3.21 2.27 -6.20
CA TYR A 85 -2.60 1.60 -7.34
C TYR A 85 -2.82 0.09 -7.26
N PRO A 86 -2.87 -0.64 -8.39
CA PRO A 86 -3.16 -2.06 -8.41
C PRO A 86 -2.02 -2.90 -7.80
N ASN A 87 -2.36 -4.10 -7.32
CA ASN A 87 -1.44 -5.03 -6.65
C ASN A 87 -1.26 -6.30 -7.47
N ARG A 88 -0.01 -6.62 -7.86
CA ARG A 88 0.42 -7.93 -8.40
C ARG A 88 -0.64 -8.52 -9.34
N ASP A 89 -0.94 -9.80 -9.24
CA ASP A 89 -1.99 -10.44 -10.01
C ASP A 89 -3.33 -10.43 -9.26
N SER A 90 -4.32 -9.71 -9.81
CA SER A 90 -5.70 -9.73 -9.33
C SER A 90 -6.54 -10.84 -9.94
N LEU A 91 -6.13 -11.45 -11.07
CA LEU A 91 -6.91 -12.46 -11.78
C LEU A 91 -6.99 -13.78 -11.02
N VAL A 92 -6.00 -14.07 -10.17
CA VAL A 92 -6.02 -15.25 -9.28
C VAL A 92 -7.31 -15.31 -8.46
N TYR A 93 -7.88 -14.17 -8.08
CA TYR A 93 -9.08 -14.08 -7.26
C TYR A 93 -10.37 -14.51 -7.97
N LYS A 94 -10.38 -14.60 -9.31
CA LYS A 94 -11.52 -15.19 -10.05
C LYS A 94 -11.74 -16.64 -9.60
N ASN A 95 -10.66 -17.41 -9.60
CA ASN A 95 -10.69 -18.80 -9.19
C ASN A 95 -10.77 -18.92 -7.66
N THR A 96 -9.95 -18.16 -6.91
CA THR A 96 -9.91 -18.25 -5.44
C THR A 96 -11.26 -17.98 -4.79
N TYR A 97 -12.02 -17.02 -5.30
CA TYR A 97 -13.33 -16.67 -4.75
C TYR A 97 -14.51 -17.27 -5.52
N GLY A 98 -14.26 -17.99 -6.62
CA GLY A 98 -15.32 -18.54 -7.48
C GLY A 98 -16.19 -17.45 -8.12
N ILE A 99 -15.57 -16.37 -8.61
CA ILE A 99 -16.20 -15.21 -9.25
C ILE A 99 -15.86 -15.13 -10.74
N ASN A 100 -15.88 -16.26 -11.43
CA ASN A 100 -15.46 -16.37 -12.83
C ASN A 100 -16.27 -15.50 -13.81
N ASN A 101 -17.53 -15.18 -13.45
CA ASN A 101 -18.41 -14.30 -14.21
C ASN A 101 -18.04 -12.80 -14.08
N ALA A 102 -17.14 -12.44 -13.16
CA ALA A 102 -16.78 -11.06 -12.95
C ALA A 102 -16.02 -10.52 -14.17
N HIS A 103 -16.52 -9.41 -14.72
CA HIS A 103 -15.91 -8.65 -15.80
C HIS A 103 -14.88 -7.64 -15.29
N THR A 104 -14.89 -7.33 -13.99
CA THR A 104 -13.90 -6.46 -13.35
C THR A 104 -13.41 -7.11 -12.06
N VAL A 105 -12.09 -7.30 -11.94
CA VAL A 105 -11.44 -7.87 -10.75
C VAL A 105 -10.14 -7.11 -10.51
N LEU A 106 -10.11 -6.31 -9.46
CA LEU A 106 -8.97 -5.48 -9.08
C LEU A 106 -8.75 -5.58 -7.57
N ARG A 107 -7.50 -5.83 -7.18
CA ARG A 107 -7.00 -5.52 -5.84
C ARG A 107 -5.95 -4.43 -5.94
N GLY A 108 -5.97 -3.50 -5.01
CA GLY A 108 -5.01 -2.41 -4.95
C GLY A 108 -4.62 -2.02 -3.53
N THR A 109 -3.58 -1.19 -3.46
CA THR A 109 -3.07 -0.61 -2.23
C THR A 109 -3.52 0.84 -2.12
N LEU A 110 -3.88 1.27 -0.91
CA LEU A 110 -4.20 2.67 -0.60
C LEU A 110 -2.99 3.41 -0.04
N ARG A 111 -2.87 4.68 -0.41
CA ARG A 111 -1.96 5.68 0.16
C ARG A 111 -2.68 7.01 0.28
N TYR A 112 -2.10 7.95 1.04
CA TYR A 112 -2.54 9.35 0.97
C TYR A 112 -2.02 10.00 -0.31
N LYS A 113 -2.82 10.92 -0.86
CA LYS A 113 -2.53 11.60 -2.12
C LYS A 113 -1.16 12.27 -2.09
N GLY A 114 -0.37 12.07 -3.14
CA GLY A 114 0.97 12.62 -3.31
C GLY A 114 2.10 11.70 -2.85
N PHE A 115 1.80 10.55 -2.23
CA PHE A 115 2.80 9.50 -1.95
C PHE A 115 3.46 9.01 -3.24
N THR A 116 2.66 8.60 -4.23
CA THR A 116 3.13 8.06 -5.51
C THR A 116 3.98 9.08 -6.27
N SER A 117 3.56 10.36 -6.26
CA SER A 117 4.35 11.44 -6.86
C SER A 117 5.71 11.60 -6.18
N ALA A 118 5.77 11.61 -4.85
CA ALA A 118 7.03 11.68 -4.12
C ALA A 118 7.94 10.45 -4.42
N MET A 119 7.35 9.25 -4.43
CA MET A 119 8.06 8.02 -4.83
C MET A 119 8.58 8.07 -6.27
N LYS A 120 7.85 8.70 -7.19
CA LYS A 120 8.31 8.91 -8.58
C LYS A 120 9.55 9.81 -8.62
N GLY A 121 9.60 10.85 -7.79
CA GLY A 121 10.81 11.68 -7.66
C GLY A 121 12.02 10.88 -7.17
N LEU A 122 11.84 10.02 -6.16
CA LEU A 122 12.90 9.12 -5.68
C LEU A 122 13.36 8.14 -6.78
N LEU A 123 12.42 7.64 -7.58
CA LEU A 123 12.72 6.78 -8.73
C LEU A 123 13.54 7.53 -9.80
N GLU A 124 13.11 8.73 -10.20
CA GLU A 124 13.75 9.54 -11.23
C GLU A 124 15.19 9.93 -10.88
N LEU A 125 15.49 10.03 -9.57
CA LEU A 125 16.85 10.23 -9.05
C LEU A 125 17.69 8.95 -8.97
N GLY A 126 17.13 7.76 -9.23
CA GLY A 126 17.83 6.48 -9.11
C GLY A 126 17.97 5.95 -7.68
N LEU A 127 17.30 6.57 -6.71
CA LEU A 127 17.39 6.18 -5.29
C LEU A 127 16.67 4.88 -4.97
N LEU A 128 15.84 4.37 -5.89
CA LEU A 128 15.11 3.10 -5.74
C LEU A 128 15.82 1.92 -6.41
N SER A 129 17.07 2.12 -6.88
CA SER A 129 17.87 1.05 -7.48
C SER A 129 18.37 0.07 -6.42
N ASP A 130 18.26 -1.22 -6.72
CA ASP A 130 18.81 -2.31 -5.90
C ASP A 130 20.20 -2.77 -6.38
N GLU A 131 20.75 -2.09 -7.38
CA GLU A 131 22.11 -2.38 -7.86
C GLU A 131 23.15 -1.75 -6.91
N PRO A 132 24.21 -2.49 -6.53
CA PRO A 132 25.29 -1.95 -5.73
C PRO A 132 25.92 -0.70 -6.38
N HIS A 133 26.12 0.35 -5.59
CA HIS A 133 26.74 1.58 -6.04
C HIS A 133 28.14 1.74 -5.40
N PRO A 134 29.21 2.02 -6.17
CA PRO A 134 30.58 2.11 -5.62
C PRO A 134 30.72 3.09 -4.45
N SER A 135 30.08 4.25 -4.53
CA SER A 135 30.10 5.28 -3.48
C SER A 135 29.37 4.87 -2.19
N LEU A 136 28.57 3.79 -2.22
CA LEU A 136 27.85 3.25 -1.07
C LEU A 136 28.52 1.97 -0.52
N HIS A 137 29.75 1.68 -0.93
CA HIS A 137 30.51 0.59 -0.33
C HIS A 137 30.84 0.94 1.14
N PRO A 138 30.54 0.07 2.13
CA PRO A 138 30.73 0.39 3.56
C PRO A 138 32.17 0.73 3.98
N LYS A 139 33.16 0.30 3.21
CA LYS A 139 34.60 0.64 3.42
C LYS A 139 35.08 1.84 2.59
N GLY A 140 34.20 2.46 1.80
CA GLY A 140 34.52 3.64 1.00
C GLY A 140 34.55 4.94 1.81
N PRO A 141 35.04 6.04 1.23
CA PRO A 141 35.10 7.34 1.89
C PRO A 141 33.70 7.81 2.32
N GLU A 142 33.61 8.50 3.44
CA GLU A 142 32.37 9.14 3.90
C GLU A 142 31.83 10.13 2.88
N ILE A 143 30.52 10.08 2.64
CA ILE A 143 29.81 10.98 1.75
C ILE A 143 28.51 11.46 2.40
N THR A 144 28.06 12.66 2.05
CA THR A 144 26.77 13.20 2.47
C THR A 144 25.66 12.86 1.49
N TRP A 145 24.40 13.04 1.90
CA TRP A 145 23.24 12.85 1.02
C TRP A 145 23.31 13.76 -0.21
N ARG A 146 23.71 15.03 -0.02
CA ARG A 146 23.92 15.97 -1.14
C ARG A 146 24.96 15.45 -2.13
N GLN A 147 26.12 15.03 -1.65
CA GLN A 147 27.19 14.48 -2.50
C GLN A 147 26.70 13.24 -3.25
N PHE A 148 25.97 12.35 -2.55
CA PHE A 148 25.42 11.16 -3.18
C PHE A 148 24.41 11.48 -4.30
N LEU A 149 23.54 12.49 -4.12
CA LEU A 149 22.66 12.96 -5.20
C LEU A 149 23.45 13.57 -6.37
N CYS A 150 24.49 14.36 -6.10
CA CYS A 150 25.36 14.87 -7.17
C CYS A 150 25.96 13.73 -7.99
N ILE A 151 26.47 12.68 -7.32
CA ILE A 151 27.02 11.49 -7.97
C ILE A 151 25.97 10.79 -8.84
N LEU A 152 24.75 10.56 -8.33
CA LEU A 152 23.66 9.94 -9.11
C LEU A 152 23.24 10.77 -10.33
N MET A 153 23.42 12.09 -10.28
CA MET A 153 23.14 13.00 -11.39
C MET A 153 24.36 13.23 -12.30
N GLY A 154 25.47 12.51 -12.08
CA GLY A 154 26.70 12.64 -12.87
C GLY A 154 27.41 13.99 -12.70
N GLN A 155 27.27 14.61 -11.54
CA GLN A 155 27.81 15.94 -11.22
C GLN A 155 29.03 15.85 -10.30
N GLN A 156 29.82 16.93 -10.27
CA GLN A 156 30.95 17.06 -9.35
C GLN A 156 30.51 17.58 -7.97
N ASP A 157 31.34 17.36 -6.97
CA ASP A 157 31.07 17.65 -5.55
C ASP A 157 31.23 19.13 -5.17
N ASP A 158 31.74 19.97 -6.07
CA ASP A 158 32.00 21.41 -5.85
C ASP A 158 30.78 22.32 -6.15
N ILE A 159 29.64 21.72 -6.49
CA ILE A 159 28.42 22.45 -6.83
C ILE A 159 27.75 23.06 -5.60
N LEU A 160 27.40 24.34 -5.68
CA LEU A 160 26.61 25.03 -4.66
C LEU A 160 25.26 24.33 -4.41
N ALA A 161 24.83 24.23 -3.15
CA ALA A 161 23.59 23.55 -2.77
C ALA A 161 22.33 24.04 -3.52
N SER A 162 22.24 25.35 -3.80
CA SER A 162 21.15 25.94 -4.59
C SER A 162 21.10 25.38 -6.03
N ASN A 163 22.25 25.08 -6.61
CA ASN A 163 22.35 24.50 -7.95
C ASN A 163 21.94 23.03 -7.91
N VAL A 164 22.26 22.29 -6.83
CA VAL A 164 21.81 20.90 -6.65
C VAL A 164 20.28 20.82 -6.60
N LYS A 165 19.62 21.73 -5.87
CA LYS A 165 18.14 21.77 -5.82
C LYS A 165 17.53 22.00 -7.21
N ASN A 166 18.08 22.93 -7.99
CA ASN A 166 17.61 23.19 -9.36
C ASN A 166 17.80 21.96 -10.27
N LEU A 167 18.94 21.27 -10.16
CA LEU A 167 19.20 20.04 -10.91
C LEU A 167 18.22 18.93 -10.53
N VAL A 168 17.93 18.77 -9.23
CA VAL A 168 16.90 17.84 -8.76
C VAL A 168 15.55 18.20 -9.36
N HIS A 169 15.16 19.49 -9.32
CA HIS A 169 13.90 19.95 -9.89
C HIS A 169 13.76 19.61 -11.37
N GLU A 170 14.81 19.86 -12.16
CA GLU A 170 14.86 19.45 -13.58
C GLU A 170 14.75 17.94 -13.74
N LYS A 171 15.51 17.16 -12.95
CA LYS A 171 15.56 15.70 -13.02
C LYS A 171 14.23 15.05 -12.67
N VAL A 172 13.46 15.63 -11.77
CA VAL A 172 12.14 15.12 -11.35
C VAL A 172 10.97 15.72 -12.14
N GLY A 173 11.25 16.22 -13.34
CA GLY A 173 10.23 16.69 -14.29
C GLY A 173 9.63 18.05 -13.94
N LYS A 174 10.39 18.95 -13.31
CA LYS A 174 9.97 20.30 -12.89
C LYS A 174 8.75 20.30 -11.97
N CYS A 175 8.66 19.28 -11.12
CA CYS A 175 7.55 19.13 -10.18
C CYS A 175 7.94 19.67 -8.80
N ASP A 176 7.31 20.76 -8.37
CA ASP A 176 7.53 21.37 -7.05
C ASP A 176 7.25 20.40 -5.91
N HIS A 177 6.17 19.61 -6.00
CA HIS A 177 5.83 18.61 -4.98
C HIS A 177 6.93 17.55 -4.82
N ARG A 178 7.48 17.02 -5.93
CA ARG A 178 8.57 16.03 -5.88
C ARG A 178 9.85 16.65 -5.32
N THR A 179 10.18 17.84 -5.79
CA THR A 179 11.39 18.58 -5.37
C THR A 179 11.34 18.86 -3.87
N LYS A 180 10.21 19.38 -3.39
CA LYS A 180 9.98 19.63 -1.97
C LYS A 180 10.02 18.36 -1.14
N ALA A 181 9.45 17.25 -1.63
CA ALA A 181 9.53 15.98 -0.91
C ALA A 181 10.97 15.51 -0.72
N ILE A 182 11.83 15.63 -1.74
CA ILE A 182 13.26 15.27 -1.67
C ILE A 182 14.01 16.16 -0.67
N GLU A 183 13.73 17.46 -0.69
CA GLU A 183 14.28 18.44 0.25
C GLU A 183 13.88 18.13 1.69
N ASP A 184 12.57 17.99 1.95
CA ASP A 184 12.03 17.76 3.30
C ASP A 184 12.44 16.37 3.86
N LEU A 185 12.74 15.40 2.98
CA LEU A 185 13.36 14.12 3.36
C LEU A 185 14.83 14.27 3.80
N GLY A 186 15.43 15.45 3.65
CA GLY A 186 16.81 15.76 4.04
C GLY A 186 17.86 15.24 3.05
N LEU A 187 17.43 14.90 1.83
CA LEU A 187 18.33 14.28 0.84
C LEU A 187 19.26 15.30 0.16
N LEU A 188 19.05 16.60 0.41
CA LEU A 188 19.91 17.70 -0.06
C LEU A 188 20.87 18.24 1.02
N GLU A 189 20.85 17.63 2.21
CA GLU A 189 21.63 18.09 3.36
C GLU A 189 23.05 17.49 3.36
N ASP A 190 23.96 18.15 4.10
CA ASP A 190 25.32 17.67 4.37
C ASP A 190 25.37 16.65 5.52
N MET A 191 24.31 15.85 5.64
CA MET A 191 24.26 14.75 6.60
C MET A 191 24.99 13.53 6.03
N PRO A 192 25.89 12.87 6.80
CA PRO A 192 26.53 11.64 6.37
C PRO A 192 25.52 10.54 6.02
N VAL A 193 25.83 9.80 4.96
CA VAL A 193 25.01 8.67 4.50
C VAL A 193 25.40 7.39 5.24
N GLU A 194 24.44 6.72 5.87
CA GLU A 194 24.68 5.36 6.37
C GLU A 194 24.62 4.35 5.21
N LYS A 195 25.79 4.05 4.65
CA LYS A 195 25.96 3.23 3.46
C LYS A 195 25.48 1.78 3.66
N LYS A 196 24.57 1.31 2.80
CA LYS A 196 24.07 -0.08 2.78
C LYS A 196 24.28 -0.80 1.44
N ASN A 197 25.38 -0.50 0.72
CA ASN A 197 25.75 -1.04 -0.60
C ASN A 197 24.87 -0.57 -1.77
N THR A 198 23.54 -0.56 -1.63
CA THR A 198 22.60 -0.18 -2.70
C THR A 198 21.93 1.16 -2.37
N PRO A 199 21.54 1.97 -3.38
CA PRO A 199 20.75 3.19 -3.15
C PRO A 199 19.46 2.90 -2.38
N LEU A 200 18.75 1.83 -2.75
CA LEU A 200 17.52 1.41 -2.10
C LEU A 200 17.72 1.07 -0.62
N ASP A 201 18.73 0.26 -0.27
CA ASP A 201 18.97 -0.11 1.13
C ASP A 201 19.42 1.09 1.97
N THR A 202 20.18 1.98 1.36
CA THR A 202 20.68 3.21 2.01
C THR A 202 19.53 4.17 2.28
N LEU A 203 18.66 4.38 1.29
CA LEU A 203 17.44 5.20 1.43
C LEU A 203 16.46 4.58 2.43
N THR A 204 16.20 3.28 2.34
CA THR A 204 15.26 2.59 3.24
C THR A 204 15.70 2.70 4.69
N PHE A 205 17.00 2.55 4.97
CA PHE A 205 17.55 2.77 6.29
C PHE A 205 17.28 4.21 6.78
N HIS A 206 17.61 5.23 5.97
CA HIS A 206 17.36 6.64 6.31
C HIS A 206 15.86 6.92 6.58
N LEU A 207 14.99 6.46 5.69
CA LEU A 207 13.55 6.65 5.81
C LEU A 207 12.94 5.91 7.01
N SER A 208 13.46 4.73 7.37
CA SER A 208 12.99 3.99 8.54
C SER A 208 13.22 4.74 9.84
N ASN A 209 14.30 5.53 9.92
CA ASN A 209 14.59 6.35 11.09
C ASN A 209 13.81 7.67 11.03
N LYS A 210 13.80 8.34 9.87
CA LYS A 210 13.18 9.66 9.71
C LYS A 210 11.64 9.64 9.76
N LEU A 211 11.03 8.56 9.29
CA LEU A 211 9.56 8.42 9.18
C LEU A 211 9.05 7.28 10.07
N ALA A 212 9.69 7.04 11.21
CA ALA A 212 9.18 6.14 12.24
C ALA A 212 7.94 6.74 12.93
N TYR A 213 7.13 5.87 13.53
CA TYR A 213 6.11 6.30 14.48
C TYR A 213 6.76 6.77 15.77
N GLU A 214 6.34 7.94 16.25
CA GLU A 214 6.71 8.49 17.54
C GLU A 214 5.77 7.99 18.64
N HIS A 215 6.17 8.18 19.89
CA HIS A 215 5.35 7.78 21.03
C HIS A 215 4.02 8.54 21.03
N GLY A 216 2.91 7.81 21.18
CA GLY A 216 1.55 8.35 21.22
C GLY A 216 0.91 8.58 19.84
N GLU A 217 1.65 8.42 18.75
CA GLU A 217 1.08 8.49 17.41
C GLU A 217 0.25 7.25 17.06
N ARG A 218 -0.72 7.43 16.17
CA ARG A 218 -1.64 6.37 15.76
C ARG A 218 -1.42 5.98 14.32
N ASP A 219 -1.57 4.69 14.04
CA ASP A 219 -1.80 4.19 12.69
C ASP A 219 -3.31 3.98 12.43
N ILE A 220 -3.63 3.75 11.17
CA ILE A 220 -4.98 3.43 10.70
C ILE A 220 -4.89 2.35 9.64
N VAL A 221 -5.82 1.40 9.66
CA VAL A 221 -6.04 0.46 8.56
C VAL A 221 -7.37 0.79 7.91
N ILE A 222 -7.32 1.07 6.61
CA ILE A 222 -8.48 1.35 5.76
C ILE A 222 -8.60 0.23 4.74
N MET A 223 -9.78 -0.36 4.62
CA MET A 223 -10.12 -1.34 3.59
C MET A 223 -11.49 -1.04 3.01
N ARG A 224 -11.59 -1.14 1.69
CA ARG A 224 -12.82 -1.02 0.92
C ARG A 224 -12.99 -2.22 0.01
N HIS A 225 -14.18 -2.77 -0.04
CA HIS A 225 -14.62 -3.64 -1.13
C HIS A 225 -15.84 -3.04 -1.83
N ASP A 226 -15.80 -3.00 -3.15
CA ASP A 226 -16.94 -2.77 -4.00
C ASP A 226 -17.25 -4.06 -4.78
N VAL A 227 -18.45 -4.59 -4.54
CA VAL A 227 -18.92 -5.85 -5.11
C VAL A 227 -20.15 -5.59 -5.96
N GLY A 228 -19.99 -5.67 -7.28
CA GLY A 228 -21.11 -5.61 -8.22
C GLY A 228 -21.83 -6.94 -8.30
N ILE A 229 -23.14 -6.93 -8.12
CA ILE A 229 -24.00 -8.11 -8.05
C ILE A 229 -25.12 -7.98 -9.08
N GLN A 230 -25.42 -9.08 -9.76
CA GLN A 230 -26.66 -9.26 -10.52
C GLN A 230 -27.49 -10.37 -9.89
N TRP A 231 -28.73 -10.07 -9.54
CA TRP A 231 -29.69 -11.02 -9.02
C TRP A 231 -30.42 -11.77 -10.15
N HIS A 232 -31.11 -12.85 -9.81
CA HIS A 232 -31.86 -13.68 -10.77
C HIS A 232 -32.98 -12.94 -11.53
N ASN A 233 -33.42 -11.79 -11.02
CA ASN A 233 -34.44 -10.92 -11.62
C ASN A 233 -33.81 -9.75 -12.40
N ASP A 234 -32.54 -9.89 -12.79
CA ASP A 234 -31.71 -8.91 -13.50
C ASP A 234 -31.47 -7.58 -12.77
N LYS A 235 -31.96 -7.43 -11.54
CA LYS A 235 -31.63 -6.27 -10.72
C LYS A 235 -30.14 -6.30 -10.38
N LYS A 236 -29.51 -5.14 -10.53
CA LYS A 236 -28.10 -4.93 -10.22
C LYS A 236 -27.95 -4.05 -8.99
N GLU A 237 -26.98 -4.40 -8.15
CA GLU A 237 -26.57 -3.59 -7.01
C GLU A 237 -25.05 -3.59 -6.88
N VAL A 238 -24.52 -2.58 -6.19
CA VAL A 238 -23.15 -2.57 -5.71
C VAL A 238 -23.18 -2.56 -4.20
N ARG A 239 -22.53 -3.53 -3.58
CA ARG A 239 -22.28 -3.54 -2.14
C ARG A 239 -20.92 -2.94 -1.86
N HIS A 240 -20.93 -2.02 -0.91
CA HIS A 240 -19.80 -1.24 -0.45
C HIS A 240 -19.48 -1.67 0.97
N ILE A 241 -18.28 -2.22 1.20
CA ILE A 241 -17.87 -2.77 2.50
C ILE A 241 -16.65 -1.98 2.97
N ASP A 242 -16.81 -1.24 4.06
CA ASP A 242 -15.80 -0.36 4.63
C ASP A 242 -15.30 -0.92 5.96
N MET A 243 -13.99 -1.03 6.12
CA MET A 243 -13.35 -1.27 7.42
C MET A 243 -12.35 -0.16 7.68
N VAL A 244 -12.54 0.55 8.79
CA VAL A 244 -11.62 1.59 9.27
C VAL A 244 -11.31 1.28 10.72
N THR A 245 -10.04 1.01 11.02
CA THR A 245 -9.56 0.68 12.37
C THR A 245 -8.39 1.58 12.73
N TYR A 246 -8.47 2.24 13.88
CA TYR A 246 -7.39 3.08 14.41
C TYR A 246 -6.57 2.33 15.47
N GLY A 247 -5.28 2.65 15.53
CA GLY A 247 -4.41 2.26 16.62
C GLY A 247 -4.82 2.91 17.93
N ASP A 248 -4.52 2.22 19.03
CA ASP A 248 -4.64 2.79 20.37
C ASP A 248 -3.27 3.32 20.81
N PRO A 249 -3.12 4.63 21.10
CA PRO A 249 -1.86 5.21 21.59
C PRO A 249 -1.29 4.50 22.82
N ASN A 250 -2.17 3.96 23.67
CA ASN A 250 -1.80 3.28 24.92
C ASN A 250 -1.92 1.75 24.80
N GLY A 251 -2.06 1.22 23.59
CA GLY A 251 -2.31 -0.19 23.33
C GLY A 251 -1.70 -0.64 22.02
N TYR A 252 -2.43 -1.49 21.30
CA TYR A 252 -1.97 -2.02 20.02
C TYR A 252 -2.32 -1.10 18.84
N SER A 253 -1.40 -1.02 17.88
CA SER A 253 -1.63 -0.40 16.58
C SER A 253 -2.74 -1.11 15.81
N ALA A 254 -3.41 -0.42 14.88
CA ALA A 254 -4.42 -0.99 14.00
C ALA A 254 -3.84 -2.15 13.19
N MET A 255 -2.60 -2.01 12.69
CA MET A 255 -1.90 -3.09 11.97
C MET A 255 -1.67 -4.31 12.88
N ALA A 256 -1.21 -4.11 14.12
CA ALA A 256 -1.00 -5.22 15.05
C ALA A 256 -2.31 -5.95 15.38
N LYS A 257 -3.40 -5.20 15.60
CA LYS A 257 -4.74 -5.78 15.83
C LYS A 257 -5.24 -6.56 14.62
N THR A 258 -5.21 -5.94 13.43
CA THR A 258 -5.80 -6.52 12.20
C THR A 258 -4.98 -7.66 11.60
N VAL A 259 -3.72 -7.84 12.01
CA VAL A 259 -2.89 -9.00 11.64
C VAL A 259 -2.87 -10.05 12.76
N GLY A 260 -2.63 -9.62 14.00
CA GLY A 260 -2.44 -10.51 15.14
C GLY A 260 -3.72 -11.17 15.61
N TYR A 261 -4.85 -10.44 15.66
CA TYR A 261 -6.10 -11.00 16.18
C TYR A 261 -6.66 -12.12 15.29
N PRO A 262 -6.71 -11.99 13.95
CA PRO A 262 -7.11 -13.11 13.10
C PRO A 262 -6.25 -14.37 13.32
N ALA A 263 -4.92 -14.20 13.46
CA ALA A 263 -4.00 -15.31 13.71
C ALA A 263 -4.28 -15.98 15.07
N ALA A 264 -4.43 -15.19 16.14
CA ALA A 264 -4.73 -15.69 17.48
C ALA A 264 -6.09 -16.40 17.56
N ILE A 265 -7.11 -15.84 16.90
CA ILE A 265 -8.45 -16.44 16.82
C ILE A 265 -8.39 -17.77 16.09
N ALA A 266 -7.74 -17.84 14.93
CA ALA A 266 -7.59 -19.08 14.17
C ALA A 266 -6.84 -20.15 14.98
N ALA A 267 -5.74 -19.78 15.64
CA ALA A 267 -5.00 -20.69 16.52
C ALA A 267 -5.89 -21.26 17.63
N LYS A 268 -6.71 -20.41 18.28
CA LYS A 268 -7.66 -20.84 19.30
C LYS A 268 -8.73 -21.79 18.74
N MET A 269 -9.28 -21.49 17.56
CA MET A 269 -10.27 -22.37 16.89
C MET A 269 -9.69 -23.75 16.54
N ILE A 270 -8.42 -23.82 16.16
CA ILE A 270 -7.72 -25.09 15.93
C ILE A 270 -7.57 -25.87 17.23
N LEU A 271 -7.09 -25.23 18.30
CA LEU A 271 -6.89 -25.87 19.60
C LEU A 271 -8.20 -26.36 20.24
N GLN A 272 -9.31 -25.65 19.99
CA GLN A 272 -10.65 -26.02 20.49
C GLN A 272 -11.36 -27.05 19.61
N GLY A 273 -10.75 -27.51 18.51
CA GLY A 273 -11.35 -28.49 17.61
C GLY A 273 -12.49 -27.96 16.76
N GLU A 274 -12.63 -26.64 16.62
CA GLU A 274 -13.62 -26.00 15.75
C GLU A 274 -13.21 -26.11 14.28
N ILE A 275 -11.92 -25.96 13.98
CA ILE A 275 -11.36 -26.20 12.64
C ILE A 275 -10.87 -27.65 12.57
N GLN A 276 -11.70 -28.52 12.01
CA GLN A 276 -11.41 -29.96 11.94
C GLN A 276 -10.73 -30.38 10.63
N ALA A 277 -10.91 -29.61 9.56
CA ALA A 277 -10.29 -29.88 8.27
C ALA A 277 -8.75 -29.96 8.40
N LYS A 278 -8.12 -30.79 7.57
CA LYS A 278 -6.68 -31.07 7.60
C LYS A 278 -6.03 -30.63 6.29
N GLY A 279 -4.73 -30.36 6.34
CA GLY A 279 -3.92 -29.92 5.20
C GLY A 279 -3.62 -28.43 5.21
N MET A 280 -3.21 -27.89 4.06
CA MET A 280 -2.94 -26.46 3.89
C MET A 280 -4.26 -25.73 3.61
N LEU A 281 -4.83 -25.15 4.66
CA LEU A 281 -6.12 -24.48 4.60
C LEU A 281 -5.97 -22.98 4.40
N LEU A 282 -6.94 -22.40 3.69
CA LEU A 282 -7.15 -20.97 3.58
C LEU A 282 -8.50 -20.61 4.21
N PRO A 283 -8.69 -19.39 4.75
CA PRO A 283 -9.90 -19.00 5.47
C PRO A 283 -11.05 -18.64 4.51
N PHE A 284 -11.35 -19.52 3.54
CA PHE A 284 -12.40 -19.32 2.54
C PHE A 284 -13.68 -20.10 2.84
N ALA A 285 -13.59 -21.12 3.68
CA ALA A 285 -14.74 -21.92 4.07
C ALA A 285 -15.59 -21.14 5.11
N PRO A 286 -16.92 -21.06 4.97
CA PRO A 286 -17.80 -20.34 5.90
C PRO A 286 -17.64 -20.75 7.36
N GLU A 287 -17.43 -22.04 7.62
CA GLU A 287 -17.17 -22.60 8.94
C GLU A 287 -15.87 -22.06 9.58
N ILE A 288 -14.94 -21.52 8.79
CA ILE A 288 -13.73 -20.85 9.26
C ILE A 288 -13.97 -19.34 9.37
N TYR A 289 -14.32 -18.67 8.27
CA TYR A 289 -14.33 -17.22 8.26
C TYR A 289 -15.49 -16.61 9.05
N ALA A 290 -16.66 -17.26 9.12
CA ALA A 290 -17.82 -16.66 9.79
C ALA A 290 -17.63 -16.56 11.32
N PRO A 291 -17.16 -17.61 12.04
CA PRO A 291 -16.80 -17.48 13.45
C PRO A 291 -15.64 -16.50 13.67
N MET A 292 -14.66 -16.47 12.76
CA MET A 292 -13.54 -15.51 12.86
C MET A 292 -14.03 -14.07 12.78
N LEU A 293 -14.86 -13.71 11.79
CA LEU A 293 -15.41 -12.37 11.66
C LEU A 293 -16.26 -11.96 12.87
N GLN A 294 -17.04 -12.88 13.44
CA GLN A 294 -17.81 -12.61 14.64
C GLN A 294 -16.92 -12.35 15.86
N ARG A 295 -15.82 -13.10 16.02
CA ARG A 295 -14.85 -12.89 17.10
C ARG A 295 -14.08 -11.58 16.91
N LEU A 296 -13.66 -11.26 15.69
CA LEU A 296 -13.00 -9.98 15.35
C LEU A 296 -13.91 -8.78 15.68
N LYS A 297 -15.21 -8.90 15.43
CA LYS A 297 -16.21 -7.88 15.81
C LYS A 297 -16.27 -7.63 17.32
N ASN A 298 -16.11 -8.69 18.12
CA ASN A 298 -16.06 -8.59 19.59
C ASN A 298 -14.76 -7.90 20.06
N GLU A 299 -13.66 -8.08 19.33
CA GLU A 299 -12.37 -7.38 19.54
C GLU A 299 -12.36 -5.94 18.98
N GLY A 300 -13.50 -5.44 18.50
CA GLY A 300 -13.65 -4.07 18.00
C GLY A 300 -13.26 -3.86 16.54
N ILE A 301 -12.84 -4.91 15.81
CA ILE A 301 -12.58 -4.83 14.37
C ILE A 301 -13.91 -5.02 13.63
N ARG A 302 -14.46 -3.92 13.12
CA ARG A 302 -15.79 -3.88 12.51
C ARG A 302 -15.72 -3.36 11.08
N TYR A 303 -16.62 -3.87 10.26
CA TYR A 303 -16.89 -3.34 8.93
C TYR A 303 -18.33 -2.83 8.84
N PHE A 304 -18.57 -1.91 7.92
CA PHE A 304 -19.86 -1.34 7.59
C PHE A 304 -20.21 -1.69 6.14
N GLU A 305 -21.46 -2.07 5.90
CA GLU A 305 -21.94 -2.42 4.56
C GLU A 305 -23.03 -1.43 4.13
N ARG A 306 -22.93 -0.94 2.89
CA ARG A 306 -23.95 -0.11 2.22
C ARG A 306 -24.23 -0.66 0.83
N THR A 307 -25.49 -0.62 0.41
CA THR A 307 -25.89 -1.05 -0.94
C THR A 307 -26.38 0.11 -1.77
N THR A 308 -25.88 0.23 -3.00
CA THR A 308 -26.36 1.16 -4.01
C THR A 308 -27.04 0.38 -5.13
N LYS A 309 -28.27 0.72 -5.50
CA LYS A 309 -28.95 0.12 -6.65
C LYS A 309 -28.40 0.72 -7.93
N VAL A 310 -28.13 -0.12 -8.93
CA VAL A 310 -27.77 0.35 -10.27
C VAL A 310 -29.07 0.43 -11.06
N SER A 311 -29.49 1.66 -11.39
CA SER A 311 -30.63 1.86 -12.29
C SER A 311 -30.27 1.29 -13.68
N PRO A 312 -31.24 0.66 -14.37
CA PRO A 312 -31.01 -0.01 -15.65
C PRO A 312 -30.44 0.89 -16.74
#